data_AF-A0AAJ6B0I8-F1
#
_entry.id   AF-A0AAJ6B0I8-F1
#
_cell.length_a   1.000
_cell.length_b   1.000
_cell.length_c   1.000
_cell.angle_alpha   90.00
_cell.angle_beta   90.00
_cell.angle_gamma   90.00
#
_symmetry.space_group_name_H-M   'P 1'
#
loop_
_entity.id
_entity.type
_entity.pdbx_description
1 polymer ?
#
loop_
_entity_poly.entity_id
_entity_poly.type
_entity_poly.pdbx_seq_one_letter_code
_entity_poly.pdbx_strand_id
1 'polypeptide(L)'
;MPKSQKFPLPLFTLLTAGPALIVGAGLWYVAGLAPSCDVSISDRQTAPDGQFDLVVFSRDCGTTTGPNTQAALIPAGDDLPEDAASFVSVGQTDAALDARWDGFGNIELTLPQGAEIYRQDEAVAGVTVIYR
;
A
#
# COMPACT_ATOMS: atom_id res chain seq x y z
N MET A 1 -56.21 6.98 35.82
CA MET A 1 -55.93 7.39 34.43
C MET A 1 -54.42 7.50 34.24
N PRO A 2 -53.77 6.70 33.39
CA PRO A 2 -52.33 6.80 33.18
C PRO A 2 -52.03 8.00 32.27
N LYS A 3 -51.16 8.91 32.73
CA LYS A 3 -50.66 10.04 31.95
C LYS A 3 -49.77 9.50 30.83
N SER A 4 -50.25 9.57 29.58
CA SER A 4 -49.42 9.31 28.39
C SER A 4 -48.31 10.37 28.31
N GLN A 5 -47.08 10.00 28.67
CA GLN A 5 -45.91 10.84 28.41
C GLN A 5 -45.65 10.86 26.90
N LYS A 6 -46.07 11.95 26.24
CA LYS A 6 -45.69 12.22 24.86
C LYS A 6 -44.23 12.63 24.86
N PHE A 7 -43.32 11.68 24.66
CA PHE A 7 -41.93 12.01 24.46
C PHE A 7 -41.83 12.95 23.24
N PRO A 8 -41.30 14.17 23.41
CA PRO A 8 -41.29 15.14 22.35
C PRO A 8 -40.35 14.65 21.25
N LEU A 9 -40.84 14.60 20.01
CA LEU A 9 -40.08 14.27 18.80
C LEU A 9 -38.66 14.87 18.76
N PRO A 10 -38.41 16.14 19.16
CA PRO A 10 -37.04 16.70 19.20
C PRO A 10 -36.09 15.98 20.15
N LEU A 11 -36.59 15.45 21.28
CA LEU A 11 -35.78 14.70 22.25
C LEU A 11 -35.34 13.35 21.67
N PHE A 12 -36.24 12.67 20.92
CA PHE A 12 -35.89 11.45 20.21
C PHE A 12 -34.84 11.68 19.13
N THR A 13 -34.97 12.75 18.33
CA THR A 13 -33.95 13.08 17.31
C THR A 13 -32.61 13.45 17.92
N LEU A 14 -32.59 14.14 19.06
CA LEU A 14 -31.35 14.48 19.76
C LEU A 14 -30.63 13.23 20.26
N LEU A 15 -31.37 12.28 20.85
CA LEU A 15 -30.85 11.03 21.41
C LEU A 15 -30.33 10.05 20.36
N THR A 16 -30.78 10.16 19.10
CA THR A 16 -30.33 9.26 18.00
C THR A 16 -29.32 9.93 17.08
N ALA A 17 -29.59 11.13 16.59
CA ALA A 17 -28.71 11.83 15.66
C ALA A 17 -27.49 12.45 16.34
N GLY A 18 -27.61 12.88 17.60
CA GLY A 18 -26.50 13.46 18.36
C GLY A 18 -25.31 12.50 18.49
N PRO A 19 -25.50 11.29 19.03
CA PRO A 19 -24.44 10.29 19.10
C PRO A 19 -23.88 9.90 17.73
N ALA A 20 -24.74 9.77 16.71
CA ALA A 20 -24.31 9.43 15.35
C ALA A 20 -23.38 10.50 14.77
N LEU A 21 -23.68 11.78 14.98
CA LEU A 21 -22.83 12.89 14.55
C LEU A 21 -21.51 12.94 15.33
N ILE A 22 -21.53 12.67 16.64
CA ILE A 22 -20.31 12.62 17.46
C ILE A 22 -19.39 11.50 16.98
N VAL A 23 -19.95 10.30 16.76
CA VAL A 23 -19.19 9.15 16.25
C VAL A 23 -18.66 9.42 14.85
N GLY A 24 -19.51 9.95 13.95
CA GLY A 24 -19.11 10.27 12.58
C GLY A 24 -17.99 11.32 12.54
N ALA A 25 -18.12 12.41 13.29
CA ALA A 25 -17.09 13.44 13.39
C ALA A 25 -15.80 12.91 14.04
N GLY A 26 -15.93 12.08 15.09
CA GLY A 26 -14.80 11.44 15.73
C GLY A 26 -14.03 10.51 14.79
N LEU A 27 -14.73 9.65 14.05
CA LEU A 27 -14.12 8.77 13.05
C LEU A 27 -13.43 9.56 11.93
N TRP A 28 -14.08 10.61 11.43
CA TRP A 28 -13.49 11.47 10.38
C TRP A 28 -12.21 12.15 10.86
N TYR A 29 -12.19 12.67 12.10
CA TYR A 29 -11.01 13.27 12.69
C TYR A 29 -9.86 12.27 12.87
N VAL A 30 -10.16 11.08 13.43
CA VAL A 30 -9.14 10.04 13.66
C VAL A 30 -8.58 9.50 12.33
N ALA A 31 -9.41 9.36 11.30
CA ALA A 31 -8.96 8.95 9.97
C ALA A 31 -7.94 9.94 9.37
N GLY A 32 -8.10 11.24 9.62
CA GLY A 32 -7.14 12.27 9.20
C GLY A 32 -5.80 12.25 9.93
N LEU A 33 -5.67 11.47 11.02
CA LEU A 33 -4.41 11.27 11.74
C LEU A 33 -3.61 10.07 11.21
N ALA A 34 -4.16 9.28 10.28
CA ALA A 34 -3.42 8.19 9.66
C ALA A 34 -2.21 8.76 8.91
N PRO A 35 -1.00 8.19 9.09
CA PRO A 35 0.17 8.65 8.35
C PRO A 35 -0.06 8.45 6.85
N SER A 36 0.07 9.52 6.08
CA SER A 36 0.15 9.44 4.62
C SER A 36 1.54 8.92 4.26
N CYS A 37 1.61 7.80 3.54
CA CYS A 37 2.88 7.32 3.00
C CYS A 37 3.16 8.03 1.66
N ASP A 38 4.39 8.50 1.48
CA ASP A 38 4.87 8.96 0.19
C ASP A 38 5.38 7.76 -0.61
N VAL A 39 4.97 7.67 -1.88
CA VAL A 39 5.37 6.59 -2.80
C VAL A 39 6.02 7.22 -4.01
N SER A 40 7.26 6.79 -4.31
CA SER A 40 8.04 7.29 -5.43
C SER A 40 8.52 6.13 -6.30
N ILE A 41 8.21 6.16 -7.59
CA ILE A 41 8.63 5.14 -8.56
C ILE A 41 10.03 5.51 -9.06
N SER A 42 10.98 4.58 -8.91
CA SER A 42 12.34 4.74 -9.44
C SER A 42 12.53 4.08 -10.80
N ASP A 43 11.83 2.98 -11.08
CA ASP A 43 11.91 2.26 -12.35
C ASP A 43 10.61 1.55 -12.72
N ARG A 44 10.35 1.43 -14.02
CA ARG A 44 9.21 0.69 -14.59
C ARG A 44 9.63 0.04 -15.91
N GLN A 45 9.44 -1.27 -15.99
CA GLN A 45 9.74 -2.06 -17.19
C GLN A 45 8.56 -2.98 -17.53
N THR A 46 8.01 -2.85 -18.73
CA THR A 46 6.99 -3.76 -19.23
C THR A 46 7.59 -5.12 -19.61
N ALA A 47 6.92 -6.19 -19.22
CA ALA A 47 7.29 -7.56 -19.52
C ALA A 47 7.39 -7.81 -21.04
N PRO A 48 8.22 -8.76 -21.49
CA PRO A 48 8.31 -9.11 -22.92
C PRO A 48 7.00 -9.57 -23.56
N ASP A 49 6.09 -10.15 -22.77
CA ASP A 49 4.76 -10.58 -23.20
C ASP A 49 3.70 -9.47 -23.11
N GLY A 50 4.06 -8.32 -22.54
CA GLY A 50 3.19 -7.16 -22.35
C GLY A 50 2.09 -7.35 -21.30
N GLN A 51 2.12 -8.41 -20.48
CA GLN A 51 1.05 -8.66 -19.50
C GLN A 51 1.21 -7.84 -18.22
N PHE A 52 2.45 -7.63 -17.78
CA PHE A 52 2.78 -6.98 -16.53
C PHE A 52 3.81 -5.87 -16.69
N ASP A 53 3.72 -4.85 -15.83
CA ASP A 53 4.81 -3.93 -15.56
C ASP A 53 5.52 -4.35 -14.27
N LEU A 54 6.84 -4.49 -14.34
CA LEU A 54 7.73 -4.58 -13.20
C LEU A 54 8.04 -3.17 -12.72
N VAL A 55 7.66 -2.87 -11.48
CA VAL A 55 7.81 -1.53 -10.91
C VAL A 55 8.68 -1.59 -9.67
N VAL A 56 9.75 -0.79 -9.65
CA VAL A 56 10.58 -0.54 -8.48
C VAL A 56 10.19 0.81 -7.91
N PHE A 57 9.90 0.85 -6.61
CA PHE A 57 9.43 2.06 -5.95
C PHE A 57 9.89 2.10 -4.49
N SER A 58 9.96 3.29 -3.92
CA SER A 58 10.16 3.50 -2.49
C SER A 58 8.85 3.88 -1.81
N ARG A 59 8.70 3.48 -0.54
CA ARG A 59 7.60 3.89 0.32
C ARG A 59 8.15 4.42 1.63
N ASP A 60 7.83 5.68 1.93
CA ASP A 60 8.17 6.35 3.18
C ASP A 60 6.91 6.71 3.95
N CYS A 61 6.67 6.04 5.08
CA CYS A 61 5.55 6.30 5.98
C CYS A 61 5.97 7.08 7.24
N GLY A 62 7.17 7.68 7.22
CA GLY A 62 7.73 8.48 8.30
C GLY A 62 8.68 7.72 9.22
N THR A 63 9.10 8.42 10.28
CA THR A 63 10.25 8.07 11.12
C THR A 63 10.13 6.76 11.91
N THR A 64 8.92 6.28 12.17
CA THR A 64 8.69 5.07 12.97
C THR A 64 8.79 3.78 12.16
N THR A 65 8.45 3.84 10.87
CA THR A 65 8.50 2.67 9.97
C THR A 65 9.80 2.67 9.16
N GLY A 66 10.33 3.86 8.87
CA GLY A 66 11.48 4.02 8.01
C GLY A 66 11.11 3.80 6.53
N PRO A 67 11.88 4.40 5.61
CA PRO A 67 11.69 4.20 4.18
C PRO A 67 12.18 2.81 3.74
N ASN A 68 11.49 2.23 2.77
CA ASN A 68 11.90 0.98 2.14
C ASN A 68 11.84 1.11 0.61
N THR A 69 12.64 0.30 -0.08
CA THR A 69 12.53 0.11 -1.53
C THR A 69 11.90 -1.26 -1.79
N GLN A 70 11.00 -1.31 -2.75
CA GLN A 70 10.17 -2.46 -3.06
C GLN A 70 10.13 -2.72 -4.57
N ALA A 71 9.79 -3.95 -4.94
CA ALA A 71 9.44 -4.32 -6.31
C ALA A 71 8.08 -5.03 -6.34
N ALA A 72 7.24 -4.67 -7.30
CA ALA A 72 5.93 -5.27 -7.53
C ALA A 72 5.69 -5.54 -9.02
N LEU A 73 4.81 -6.51 -9.29
CA LEU A 73 4.19 -6.67 -10.60
C LEU A 73 2.79 -6.08 -10.57
N ILE A 74 2.48 -5.25 -11.55
CA ILE A 74 1.13 -4.72 -11.79
C ILE A 74 0.71 -5.01 -13.23
N PRO A 75 -0.60 -5.03 -13.55
CA PRO A 75 -1.02 -5.14 -14.94
C PRO A 75 -0.38 -4.05 -15.81
N ALA A 76 0.02 -4.39 -17.02
CA ALA A 76 0.73 -3.45 -17.89
C ALA A 76 -0.11 -2.21 -18.19
N GLY A 77 0.46 -1.03 -17.98
CA GLY A 77 -0.20 0.27 -18.19
C GLY A 77 -1.08 0.76 -17.05
N ASP A 78 -1.24 -0.01 -15.97
CA ASP A 78 -1.96 0.44 -14.78
C ASP A 78 -1.07 1.35 -13.91
N ASP A 79 -1.71 2.22 -13.13
CA ASP A 79 -1.05 3.00 -12.09
C ASP A 79 -0.64 2.09 -10.92
N LEU A 80 0.45 2.44 -10.22
CA LEU A 80 0.86 1.72 -9.03
C LEU A 80 -0.13 2.01 -7.89
N PRO A 81 -0.88 1.02 -7.38
CA PRO A 81 -1.82 1.26 -6.29
C PRO A 81 -1.08 1.55 -4.97
N GLU A 82 -1.69 2.37 -4.10
CA GLU A 82 -1.12 2.71 -2.79
C GLU A 82 -0.88 1.49 -1.90
N ASP A 83 -1.62 0.41 -2.10
CA ASP A 83 -1.52 -0.86 -1.39
C ASP A 83 -0.87 -1.98 -2.22
N ALA A 84 -0.11 -1.61 -3.27
CA ALA A 84 0.59 -2.57 -4.14
C ALA A 84 1.32 -3.66 -3.35
N ALA A 85 1.00 -4.91 -3.66
CA ALA A 85 1.64 -6.07 -3.06
C ALA A 85 3.03 -6.27 -3.68
N SER A 86 4.07 -5.92 -2.93
CA SER A 86 5.45 -6.18 -3.33
C SER A 86 5.82 -7.65 -3.11
N PHE A 87 6.62 -8.17 -4.03
CA PHE A 87 7.25 -9.50 -3.93
C PHE A 87 8.68 -9.39 -3.35
N VAL A 88 9.27 -8.19 -3.36
CA VAL A 88 10.52 -7.86 -2.68
C VAL A 88 10.37 -6.56 -1.92
N SER A 89 10.91 -6.51 -0.70
CA SER A 89 11.02 -5.29 0.11
C SER A 89 12.31 -5.30 0.92
N VAL A 90 13.07 -4.21 0.85
CA VAL A 90 14.32 -4.01 1.59
C VAL A 90 14.32 -2.68 2.35
N GLY A 91 14.91 -2.68 3.53
CA GLY A 91 15.04 -1.51 4.40
C GLY A 91 16.17 -0.61 3.98
N GLN A 92 15.84 0.43 3.21
CA GLN A 92 16.64 1.60 2.85
C GLN A 92 15.88 2.41 1.78
N THR A 93 15.92 3.75 1.81
CA THR A 93 15.42 4.58 0.69
C THR A 93 16.35 4.46 -0.50
N ASP A 94 15.78 4.40 -1.70
CA ASP A 94 16.52 4.44 -2.97
C ASP A 94 17.61 3.37 -3.04
N ALA A 95 17.40 2.26 -2.34
CA ALA A 95 18.23 1.08 -2.43
C ALA A 95 18.28 0.66 -3.91
N ALA A 96 19.48 0.40 -4.43
CA ALA A 96 19.70 0.04 -5.82
C ALA A 96 19.20 -1.40 -6.09
N LEU A 97 17.89 -1.58 -6.13
CA LEU A 97 17.24 -2.79 -6.62
C LEU A 97 17.34 -2.78 -8.14
N ASP A 98 18.33 -3.51 -8.68
CA ASP A 98 18.46 -3.74 -10.12
C ASP A 98 17.56 -4.91 -10.49
N ALA A 99 16.32 -4.58 -10.84
CA ALA A 99 15.31 -5.53 -11.29
C ALA A 99 15.14 -5.42 -12.80
N ARG A 100 15.07 -6.55 -13.50
CA ARG A 100 14.92 -6.58 -14.97
C ARG A 100 14.20 -7.83 -15.42
N TRP A 101 13.60 -7.76 -16.60
CA TRP A 101 13.12 -8.96 -17.29
C TRP A 101 14.28 -9.66 -17.99
N ASP A 102 14.34 -10.98 -17.89
CA ASP A 102 15.22 -11.80 -18.72
C ASP A 102 14.58 -12.11 -20.09
N GLY A 103 15.33 -12.78 -20.97
CA GLY A 103 14.84 -13.16 -22.30
C GLY A 103 13.79 -14.28 -22.30
N PHE A 104 13.52 -14.90 -21.15
CA PHE A 104 12.56 -15.99 -20.97
C PHE A 104 11.29 -15.55 -20.23
N GLY A 105 11.20 -14.28 -19.81
CA GLY A 105 10.08 -13.73 -19.05
C GLY A 105 10.16 -13.95 -17.54
N ASN A 106 11.33 -14.32 -16.99
CA ASN A 106 11.58 -14.30 -15.55
C ASN A 106 12.07 -12.91 -15.12
N ILE A 107 11.99 -12.65 -13.82
CA ILE A 107 12.55 -11.46 -13.20
C ILE A 107 13.94 -11.80 -12.68
N GLU A 108 14.96 -11.09 -13.15
CA GLU A 108 16.27 -11.08 -12.50
C GLU A 108 16.36 -9.86 -11.58
N LEU A 109 16.73 -10.09 -10.32
CA LEU A 109 16.77 -9.04 -9.31
C LEU A 109 18.03 -9.12 -8.46
N THR A 110 18.80 -8.04 -8.42
CA THR A 110 19.99 -7.92 -7.57
C THR A 110 19.66 -7.09 -6.35
N LEU A 111 19.91 -7.64 -5.16
CA LEU A 111 19.67 -6.95 -3.90
C LEU A 111 20.88 -6.08 -3.52
N PRO A 112 20.65 -4.89 -2.93
CA PRO A 112 21.73 -4.05 -2.44
C PRO A 112 22.50 -4.74 -1.30
N GLN A 113 23.82 -4.63 -1.31
CA GLN A 113 24.67 -5.29 -0.32
C GLN A 113 24.42 -4.73 1.08
N GLY A 114 24.11 -5.61 2.03
CA GLY A 114 23.93 -5.24 3.44
C GLY A 114 22.58 -4.59 3.76
N ALA A 115 21.65 -4.54 2.80
CA ALA A 115 20.29 -4.10 3.07
C ALA A 115 19.54 -5.13 3.93
N GLU A 116 18.71 -4.64 4.85
CA GLU A 116 17.81 -5.49 5.62
C GLU A 116 16.67 -5.97 4.71
N ILE A 117 16.42 -7.28 4.68
CA ILE A 117 15.39 -7.86 3.81
C ILE A 117 14.10 -8.04 4.63
N TYR A 118 13.02 -7.37 4.22
CA TYR A 118 11.70 -7.51 4.83
C TYR A 118 10.83 -8.53 4.10
N ARG A 119 10.99 -8.65 2.78
CA ARG A 119 10.32 -9.65 1.95
C ARG A 119 11.20 -10.04 0.77
N GLN A 120 11.16 -11.32 0.41
CA GLN A 120 11.88 -11.88 -0.72
C GLN A 120 11.16 -13.15 -1.21
N ASP A 121 10.24 -12.98 -2.16
CA ASP A 121 9.47 -14.09 -2.72
C ASP A 121 10.19 -14.71 -3.92
N GLU A 122 10.12 -16.02 -4.09
CA GLU A 122 10.76 -16.74 -5.21
C GLU A 122 9.93 -16.69 -6.50
N ALA A 123 8.66 -16.33 -6.41
CA ALA A 123 7.75 -16.18 -7.55
C ALA A 123 6.61 -15.21 -7.25
N VAL A 124 6.09 -14.55 -8.29
CA VAL A 124 4.97 -13.59 -8.20
C VAL A 124 4.10 -13.70 -9.45
N ALA A 125 2.79 -13.83 -9.29
CA ALA A 125 1.84 -13.96 -10.41
C ALA A 125 2.18 -15.07 -11.44
N GLY A 126 2.88 -16.13 -11.01
CA GLY A 126 3.33 -17.21 -11.89
C GLY A 126 4.67 -16.95 -12.60
N VAL A 127 5.28 -15.79 -12.37
CA VAL A 127 6.62 -15.41 -12.85
C VAL A 127 7.67 -15.78 -11.80
N THR A 128 8.77 -16.41 -12.23
CA THR A 128 9.89 -16.76 -11.34
C THR A 128 10.77 -15.54 -11.07
N VAL A 129 11.25 -15.40 -9.84
CA VAL A 129 12.22 -14.36 -9.43
C VAL A 129 13.57 -15.01 -9.17
N ILE A 130 14.59 -14.55 -9.88
CA ILE A 130 15.96 -15.05 -9.84
C ILE A 130 16.83 -13.99 -9.16
N TYR A 131 17.25 -14.27 -7.94
CA TYR A 131 18.15 -13.39 -7.19
C TYR A 131 19.61 -13.63 -7.59
N ARG A 132 20.35 -12.54 -7.82
CA ARG A 132 21.79 -12.55 -8.16
C ARG A 132 22.64 -11.84 -7.11
#